data_AF-A0A4Z2F1C7-F1
#
_entry.id   AF-A0A4Z2F1C7-F1
#
_cell.length_a   1.000
_cell.length_b   1.000
_cell.length_c   1.000
_cell.angle_alpha   90.00
_cell.angle_beta   90.00
_cell.angle_gamma   90.00
#
_symmetry.space_group_name_H-M   'P 1'
#
loop_
_entity.id
_entity.type
_entity.pdbx_description
1 polymer ?
#
loop_
_entity_poly.entity_id
_entity_poly.type
_entity_poly.pdbx_seq_one_letter_code
_entity_poly.pdbx_strand_id
1 'polypeptide(L)' 'MCADLDLRLLGKVPLDPRIARSCDEGKSFLAEVPDSPATRVYQSIVQSIQDYCSKRATEEQSDT' A
#
# COMPACT_ATOMS: atom_id res chain seq x y z
N MET A 1 -2.45 17.14 6.84
CA MET A 1 -2.91 16.04 7.70
C MET A 1 -1.75 15.16 8.17
N CYS A 2 -1.05 14.39 7.33
CA CYS A 2 0.08 13.57 7.81
C CYS A 2 1.23 14.40 8.40
N ALA A 3 1.62 15.48 7.71
CA ALA A 3 2.68 16.38 8.19
C ALA A 3 2.32 17.05 9.54
N ASP A 4 1.04 17.38 9.73
CA ASP A 4 0.55 18.05 10.96
C ASP A 4 0.52 17.09 12.17
N LEU A 5 0.51 15.77 11.91
CA LEU A 5 0.43 14.71 12.92
C LEU A 5 1.76 13.97 13.10
N ASP A 6 2.84 14.45 12.47
CA ASP A 6 4.15 13.77 12.42
C ASP A 6 4.05 12.31 11.94
N LEU A 7 3.16 12.06 10.98
CA LEU A 7 2.95 10.74 10.39
C LEU A 7 3.63 10.63 9.02
N ARG A 8 4.30 9.49 8.79
CA ARG A 8 4.86 9.16 7.48
C ARG A 8 3.74 8.87 6.47
N LEU A 9 3.75 9.59 5.35
CA LEU A 9 2.87 9.28 4.22
C LEU A 9 3.35 8.02 3.51
N LEU A 10 2.47 7.01 3.39
CA LEU A 10 2.81 5.73 2.77
C LEU A 10 2.69 5.74 1.24
N GLY A 11 1.78 6.55 0.68
CA GLY A 11 1.63 6.70 -0.76
C GLY A 11 0.40 7.51 -1.16
N LYS A 12 0.19 7.65 -2.48
CA LYS A 12 -0.92 8.42 -3.08
C LYS A 12 -1.54 7.64 -4.23
N VAL A 13 -2.70 7.04 -4.01
CA VAL A 13 -3.42 6.28 -5.04
C VAL A 13 -4.23 7.24 -5.92
N PRO A 14 -4.11 7.16 -7.26
CA PRO A 14 -4.93 7.97 -8.15
C PRO A 14 -6.41 7.54 -8.07
N LEU A 15 -7.32 8.49 -8.27
CA LEU A 15 -8.75 8.20 -8.35
C LEU A 15 -9.04 7.36 -9.59
N ASP A 16 -9.49 6.12 -9.38
CA ASP A 16 -9.88 5.20 -10.44
C ASP A 16 -11.30 4.68 -10.18
N PRO A 17 -12.28 4.98 -11.05
CA PRO A 17 -13.68 4.58 -10.85
C PRO A 17 -13.86 3.05 -10.85
N ARG A 18 -12.91 2.30 -11.41
CA ARG A 18 -12.94 0.83 -11.40
C ARG A 18 -12.75 0.27 -9.99
N ILE A 19 -12.10 0.99 -9.08
CA ILE A 19 -11.96 0.58 -7.68
C ILE A 19 -13.34 0.48 -7.04
N ALA A 20 -14.15 1.55 -7.16
CA ALA A 20 -15.50 1.58 -6.61
C ALA A 20 -16.37 0.45 -7.19
N ARG A 21 -16.33 0.25 -8.51
CA ARG A 21 -17.06 -0.85 -9.15
C ARG A 21 -16.63 -2.23 -8.63
N SER A 22 -15.32 -2.50 -8.55
CA SER A 22 -14.84 -3.77 -8.01
C SER A 22 -15.28 -3.99 -6.57
N CYS A 23 -15.33 -2.94 -5.74
CA CYS A 23 -15.88 -3.02 -4.38
C CYS A 23 -17.37 -3.36 -4.37
N ASP A 24 -18.19 -2.73 -5.22
CA ASP A 24 -19.63 -2.99 -5.31
C ASP A 24 -19.93 -4.41 -5.81
N GLU A 25 -19.10 -4.93 -6.72
CA GLU A 25 -19.23 -6.29 -7.27
C GLU A 25 -18.61 -7.37 -6.37
N GLY A 26 -17.92 -7.00 -5.28
CA GLY A 26 -17.23 -7.94 -4.39
C GLY A 26 -16.00 -8.60 -5.02
N LYS A 27 -15.36 -7.94 -5.99
CA LYS A 27 -14.18 -8.44 -6.71
C LYS A 27 -12.90 -7.76 -6.27
N SER A 28 -11.77 -8.45 -6.41
CA SER A 28 -10.45 -7.88 -6.13
C SER A 28 -9.98 -6.96 -7.26
N PHE A 29 -9.97 -5.65 -7.03
CA PHE A 29 -9.47 -4.67 -7.99
C PHE A 29 -8.04 -4.97 -8.49
N LEU A 30 -7.17 -5.45 -7.58
CA LEU A 30 -5.77 -5.77 -7.89
C LEU A 30 -5.63 -6.93 -8.87
N ALA A 31 -6.58 -7.88 -8.84
CA ALA A 31 -6.62 -9.02 -9.76
C ALA A 31 -7.30 -8.67 -11.08
N GLU A 32 -8.37 -7.89 -11.03
CA GLU A 32 -9.15 -7.51 -12.22
C GLU A 32 -8.40 -6.53 -13.13
N VAL A 33 -7.60 -5.62 -12.55
CA VAL A 33 -6.91 -4.57 -13.32
C VAL A 33 -5.42 -4.46 -12.91
N PRO A 34 -4.61 -5.50 -13.17
CA PRO A 34 -3.22 -5.57 -12.69
C PRO A 34 -2.34 -4.43 -13.24
N ASP A 35 -2.61 -3.99 -14.47
CA ASP A 35 -1.79 -2.98 -15.15
C ASP A 35 -2.22 -1.53 -14.88
N SER A 36 -3.24 -1.31 -14.05
CA SER A 36 -3.71 0.05 -13.77
C SER A 36 -2.66 0.87 -12.99
N PRO A 37 -2.64 2.21 -13.17
CA PRO A 37 -1.80 3.09 -12.35
C PRO A 37 -2.09 2.95 -10.84
N ALA A 38 -3.35 2.73 -10.46
CA ALA A 38 -3.74 2.53 -9.07
C ALA A 38 -3.17 1.23 -8.50
N THR A 39 -3.25 0.12 -9.25
CA THR A 39 -2.70 -1.18 -8.84
C THR A 39 -1.19 -1.11 -8.62
N ARG A 40 -0.46 -0.45 -9.52
CA ARG A 40 1.00 -0.25 -9.38
C ARG A 40 1.35 0.52 -8.11
N VAL A 41 0.58 1.57 -7.78
CA VAL A 41 0.78 2.32 -6.53
C VAL A 41 0.47 1.46 -5.31
N TYR A 42 -0.63 0.69 -5.32
CA TYR A 42 -0.94 -0.23 -4.22
C TYR A 42 0.20 -1.22 -3.98
N GLN A 43 0.74 -1.84 -5.03
CA GLN A 43 1.88 -2.75 -4.93
C GLN A 43 3.11 -2.08 -4.31
N SER A 44 3.42 -0.84 -4.73
CA SER A 44 4.53 -0.08 -4.17
C SER A 44 4.35 0.24 -2.68
N ILE A 45 3.13 0.61 -2.25
CA ILE A 45 2.82 0.88 -0.84
C ILE A 45 3.01 -0.40 -0.01
N VAL A 46 2.46 -1.53 -0.47
CA VAL A 46 2.57 -2.83 0.21
C VAL A 46 4.03 -3.25 0.35
N GLN A 47 4.83 -3.13 -0.73
CA GLN A 47 6.26 -3.45 -0.69
C GLN A 47 6.99 -2.59 0.34
N SER A 48 6.73 -1.28 0.36
CA SER A 48 7.30 -0.35 1.35
C SER A 48 7.01 -0.78 2.80
N ILE A 49 5.79 -1.25 3.07
CA ILE A 49 5.38 -1.73 4.40
C ILE A 49 6.09 -3.04 4.73
N GLN A 50 6.16 -3.97 3.79
CA GLN A 50 6.88 -5.24 3.96
C GLN A 50 8.36 -4.99 4.28
N ASP A 51 9.04 -4.16 3.48
CA ASP A 51 10.44 -3.79 3.71
C ASP A 51 10.65 -3.17 5.10
N TYR A 52 9.72 -2.32 5.54
CA TYR A 52 9.77 -1.71 6.87
C TYR A 52 9.64 -2.75 7.98
N CYS A 53 8.66 -3.65 7.89
CA CYS A 53 8.44 -4.70 8.88
C CYS A 53 9.59 -5.70 8.92
N SER A 54 10.12 -6.09 7.75
CA SER A 54 11.25 -7.01 7.65
C SER A 54 12.54 -6.45 8.27
N LYS A 55 12.84 -5.16 8.08
CA LYS A 55 14.00 -4.50 8.70
C LYS A 55 13.92 -4.51 10.22
N ARG A 56 12.74 -4.27 10.78
CA ARG A 56 12.53 -4.29 12.24
C ARG A 56 12.68 -5.68 12.84
N ALA A 57 12.23 -6.71 12.14
CA ALA A 57 12.42 -8.10 12.59
C ALA A 57 13.91 -8.46 12.72
N THR A 58 14.78 -7.91 11.86
CA THR A 58 16.23 -8.09 11.95
C THR A 58 16.93 -7.21 12.99
N GLU A 59 16.40 -6.03 13.30
CA GLU A 59 16.96 -5.11 14.30
C GLU A 59 16.70 -5.60 15.74
N GLU A 60 15.53 -6.19 16.00
CA GLU A 60 15.16 -6.76 17.31
C GLU A 60 16.01 -7.99 17.72
N GLN A 61 16.80 -8.56 16.81
CA GLN A 61 17.70 -9.69 17.06
C GLN A 61 19.17 -9.30 17.30
N SER A 62 19.49 -8.01 17.30
CA SER A 62 20.85 -7.50 17.48
C SER A 62 21.14 -6.89 18.86
N ASP A 63 20.13 -6.87 19.75
CA ASP A 63 20.22 -6.31 21.11
C ASP A 63 20.10 -7.40 22.21
N THR A 64 20.57 -8.62 21.90
CA THR A 64 20.80 -9.71 22.87
C THR A 64 22.19 -10.29 22.65
#